data_AF-A0AA37GCP0-F1
#
_entry.id   AF-A0AA37GCP0-F1
#
_cell.length_a   1.000
_cell.length_b   1.000
_cell.length_c   1.000
_cell.angle_alpha   90.00
_cell.angle_beta   90.00
_cell.angle_gamma   90.00
#
_symmetry.space_group_name_H-M   'P 1'
#
loop_
_entity.id
_entity.type
_entity.pdbx_description
1 polymer ?
#
loop_
_entity_poly.entity_id
_entity_poly.type
_entity_poly.pdbx_seq_one_letter_code
_entity_poly.pdbx_strand_id
1 'polypeptide(L)'
;MCIPRPRRHRPQTNTSPIRNGPYQRLASPPPTPRMAPRPTSAPAPLAVGGAGGPPPPPHPSTSRVASQHERLLLELLPFKDAAKFHEWLDSHFVRGSWDEFYADYLAGTLLAGAGPNPVPEPDKTRTAQTAREALNARKPKFLVYHPDKTGWAAEDHYVRFIVTLVADNGLQNLWSESEWKKKGLDIAKAAYEVLVFLKTTMPHADPDPPSYSA
;
A
#
# COMPACT_ATOMS: atom_id res chain seq x y z
N MET A 1 2.78 52.83 19.46
CA MET A 1 1.96 51.85 20.22
C MET A 1 0.61 51.75 19.54
N CYS A 2 0.24 50.59 19.00
CA CYS A 2 -1.13 50.04 18.90
C CYS A 2 -1.12 48.87 17.90
N ILE A 3 -1.10 47.65 18.45
CA ILE A 3 -1.29 46.38 17.74
C ILE A 3 -2.79 46.06 17.81
N PRO A 4 -3.50 45.83 16.70
CA PRO A 4 -4.87 45.32 16.76
C PRO A 4 -4.87 43.83 17.13
N ARG A 5 -5.57 43.49 18.22
CA ARG A 5 -5.78 42.11 18.69
C ARG A 5 -6.77 41.32 17.80
N PRO A 6 -6.68 39.98 17.77
CA PRO A 6 -7.53 39.13 16.94
C PRO A 6 -8.94 38.96 17.52
N ARG A 7 -9.96 39.07 16.67
CA ARG A 7 -11.36 38.82 17.00
C ARG A 7 -11.64 37.31 16.93
N ARG A 8 -11.76 36.66 18.09
CA ARG A 8 -12.24 35.27 18.23
C ARG A 8 -13.72 35.19 17.83
N HIS A 9 -14.04 34.39 16.83
CA HIS A 9 -15.41 33.94 16.56
C HIS A 9 -15.65 32.60 17.26
N ARG A 10 -16.65 32.59 18.14
CA ARG A 10 -17.15 31.44 18.89
C ARG A 10 -18.12 30.64 18.01
N PRO A 11 -18.10 29.29 18.05
CA PRO A 11 -19.01 28.46 17.26
C PRO A 11 -20.45 28.61 17.74
N GLN A 12 -21.37 28.89 16.81
CA GLN A 12 -22.81 28.81 17.04
C GLN A 12 -23.25 27.35 16.95
N THR A 13 -23.58 26.76 18.09
CA THR A 13 -24.42 25.57 18.19
C THR A 13 -25.86 25.98 17.90
N ASN A 14 -26.39 25.59 16.74
CA ASN A 14 -27.80 25.75 16.44
C ASN A 14 -28.52 24.42 16.60
N THR A 15 -29.13 24.29 17.77
CA THR A 15 -30.12 23.28 18.14
C THR A 15 -31.37 23.48 17.30
N SER A 16 -31.93 22.41 16.75
CA SER A 16 -33.31 22.41 16.24
C SER A 16 -34.05 21.15 16.70
N PRO A 17 -35.37 21.25 16.92
CA PRO A 17 -36.02 20.52 18.00
C PRO A 17 -36.66 19.21 17.55
N ILE A 18 -36.61 18.25 18.47
CA ILE A 18 -37.35 16.99 18.49
C ILE A 18 -38.84 17.27 18.29
N ARG A 19 -39.44 16.70 17.25
CA ARG A 19 -40.90 16.66 17.07
C ARG A 19 -41.39 15.24 17.30
N ASN A 20 -41.94 15.03 18.50
CA ASN A 20 -42.67 13.83 18.89
C ASN A 20 -44.05 13.79 18.22
N GLY A 21 -44.44 12.62 17.71
CA GLY A 21 -45.77 12.24 17.22
C GLY A 21 -45.89 10.70 17.26
N PRO A 22 -47.10 10.14 17.42
CA PRO A 22 -47.44 9.34 18.59
C PRO A 22 -47.23 7.83 18.45
N TYR A 23 -47.07 7.19 19.62
CA TYR A 23 -47.13 5.75 19.85
C TYR A 23 -48.29 5.06 19.14
N GLN A 24 -48.00 4.06 18.31
CA GLN A 24 -48.90 2.92 18.08
C GLN A 24 -48.21 1.65 18.59
N ARG A 25 -48.96 0.93 19.43
CA ARG A 25 -48.52 -0.20 20.25
C ARG A 25 -48.77 -1.51 19.50
N LEU A 26 -47.78 -2.40 19.61
CA LEU A 26 -47.70 -3.84 19.29
C LEU A 26 -48.93 -4.57 18.73
N ALA A 27 -48.72 -5.26 17.61
CA ALA A 27 -49.36 -6.54 17.31
C ALA A 27 -48.28 -7.58 16.92
N SER A 28 -48.43 -8.78 17.47
CA SER A 28 -47.51 -9.92 17.58
C SER A 28 -47.04 -10.56 16.26
N PRO A 29 -45.96 -11.39 16.27
CA PRO A 29 -45.45 -12.07 15.08
C PRO A 29 -46.20 -13.40 14.78
N PRO A 30 -46.40 -13.77 13.51
CA PRO A 30 -46.80 -15.13 13.12
C PRO A 30 -45.60 -16.08 12.86
N PRO A 31 -45.83 -17.40 12.81
CA PRO A 31 -44.98 -18.40 13.47
C PRO A 31 -43.98 -19.15 12.56
N THR A 32 -42.92 -19.68 13.19
CA THR A 32 -42.03 -20.71 12.65
C THR A 32 -42.71 -22.09 12.54
N PRO A 33 -42.53 -22.83 11.43
CA PRO A 33 -42.78 -24.27 11.40
C PRO A 33 -41.48 -25.09 11.48
N ARG A 34 -41.25 -25.63 12.67
CA ARG A 34 -40.96 -27.04 13.03
C ARG A 34 -40.01 -27.90 12.16
N MET A 35 -38.93 -28.34 12.80
CA MET A 35 -38.07 -29.49 12.43
C MET A 35 -38.85 -30.81 12.26
N ALA A 36 -38.44 -31.63 11.29
CA ALA A 36 -38.70 -33.06 11.21
C ALA A 36 -37.46 -33.75 10.55
N PRO A 37 -37.26 -35.08 10.67
CA PRO A 37 -36.08 -35.65 11.29
C PRO A 37 -35.02 -36.20 10.32
N ARG A 38 -33.80 -36.31 10.85
CA ARG A 38 -32.65 -37.06 10.32
C ARG A 38 -33.00 -38.54 10.09
N PRO A 39 -32.71 -39.11 8.91
CA PRO A 39 -32.54 -40.55 8.76
C PRO A 39 -31.07 -40.92 8.96
N THR A 40 -30.81 -41.79 9.93
CA THR A 40 -29.56 -42.56 10.04
C THR A 40 -29.75 -43.86 9.27
N SER A 41 -28.84 -44.19 8.34
CA SER A 41 -28.61 -45.56 7.87
C SER A 41 -27.17 -45.65 7.34
N ALA A 42 -26.37 -46.55 7.93
CA ALA A 42 -25.07 -47.04 7.43
C ALA A 42 -25.29 -48.38 6.69
N PRO A 43 -24.28 -49.11 6.14
CA PRO A 43 -22.95 -48.78 5.58
C PRO A 43 -22.73 -49.26 4.10
N ALA A 44 -21.67 -48.75 3.44
CA ALA A 44 -20.80 -49.21 2.30
C ALA A 44 -21.24 -50.37 1.34
N PRO A 45 -20.88 -50.38 0.01
CA PRO A 45 -19.48 -50.46 -0.45
C PRO A 45 -19.07 -49.74 -1.77
N LEU A 46 -17.74 -49.54 -1.87
CA LEU A 46 -16.83 -49.35 -3.03
C LEU A 46 -17.41 -49.30 -4.46
N ALA A 47 -17.06 -48.26 -5.24
CA ALA A 47 -16.16 -48.38 -6.42
C ALA A 47 -16.06 -47.07 -7.24
N VAL A 48 -14.82 -46.61 -7.42
CA VAL A 48 -14.16 -46.08 -8.65
C VAL A 48 -14.94 -45.09 -9.55
N GLY A 49 -14.41 -43.86 -9.68
CA GLY A 49 -14.49 -43.10 -10.93
C GLY A 49 -14.53 -41.57 -10.80
N GLY A 50 -13.44 -40.91 -11.18
CA GLY A 50 -13.47 -39.53 -11.71
C GLY A 50 -13.63 -38.39 -10.70
N ALA A 51 -12.56 -38.00 -10.03
CA ALA A 51 -12.49 -36.77 -9.26
C ALA A 51 -12.53 -35.53 -10.20
N GLY A 52 -13.73 -35.05 -10.50
CA GLY A 52 -13.97 -33.69 -10.97
C GLY A 52 -14.04 -32.73 -9.78
N GLY A 53 -12.88 -32.38 -9.23
CA GLY A 53 -12.76 -31.26 -8.28
C GLY A 53 -12.60 -29.94 -9.03
N PRO A 54 -13.17 -28.82 -8.53
CA PRO A 54 -12.93 -27.51 -9.13
C PRO A 54 -11.43 -27.19 -9.10
N PRO A 55 -10.87 -26.55 -10.15
CA PRO A 55 -9.45 -26.20 -10.17
C PRO A 55 -9.12 -25.24 -9.02
N PRO A 56 -7.97 -25.40 -8.34
CA PRO A 56 -7.54 -24.46 -7.31
C PRO A 56 -7.27 -23.07 -7.92
N PRO A 57 -7.49 -21.98 -7.17
CA PRO A 57 -7.23 -20.62 -7.65
C PRO A 57 -5.74 -20.44 -8.02
N PRO A 58 -5.43 -19.75 -9.12
CA PRO A 58 -4.05 -19.63 -9.61
C PRO A 58 -3.29 -18.52 -8.87
N HIS A 59 -2.89 -18.71 -7.61
CA HIS A 59 -1.97 -17.76 -6.93
C HIS A 59 -0.83 -18.35 -6.06
N PRO A 60 -0.16 -19.48 -6.41
CA PRO A 60 1.05 -19.88 -5.68
C PRO A 60 2.31 -19.10 -6.09
N SER A 61 2.34 -18.53 -7.30
CA SER A 61 3.57 -17.93 -7.86
C SER A 61 3.88 -16.54 -7.30
N THR A 62 2.88 -15.68 -7.13
CA THR A 62 3.05 -14.33 -6.58
C THR A 62 3.49 -14.36 -5.13
N SER A 63 2.89 -15.23 -4.32
CA SER A 63 3.27 -15.45 -2.92
C SER A 63 4.71 -15.95 -2.79
N ARG A 64 5.15 -16.90 -3.64
CA ARG A 64 6.54 -17.40 -3.62
C ARG A 64 7.56 -16.35 -4.05
N VAL A 65 7.25 -15.57 -5.09
CA VAL A 65 8.12 -14.49 -5.56
C VAL A 65 8.24 -13.39 -4.49
N ALA A 66 7.13 -13.02 -3.85
CA ALA A 66 7.14 -12.06 -2.74
C ALA A 66 7.99 -12.54 -1.57
N SER A 67 7.88 -13.82 -1.15
CA SER A 67 8.72 -14.37 -0.07
C SER A 67 10.21 -14.42 -0.42
N GLN A 68 10.55 -14.69 -1.69
CA GLN A 68 11.95 -14.64 -2.15
C GLN A 68 12.50 -13.21 -2.14
N HIS A 69 11.68 -12.24 -2.55
CA HIS A 69 12.05 -10.83 -2.57
C HIS A 69 12.17 -10.25 -1.15
N GLU A 70 11.29 -10.65 -0.24
CA GLU A 70 11.40 -10.31 1.19
C GLU A 70 12.74 -10.80 1.78
N ARG A 71 13.11 -12.05 1.49
CA ARG A 71 14.41 -12.59 1.94
C ARG A 71 15.58 -11.78 1.39
N LEU A 72 15.54 -11.40 0.12
CA LEU A 72 16.55 -10.53 -0.48
C LEU A 72 16.62 -9.18 0.25
N LEU A 73 15.47 -8.56 0.57
CA LEU A 73 15.44 -7.29 1.29
C LEU A 73 16.01 -7.40 2.71
N LEU A 74 15.74 -8.49 3.42
CA LEU A 74 16.36 -8.77 4.73
C LEU A 74 17.89 -8.97 4.64
N GLU A 75 18.41 -9.42 3.50
CA GLU A 75 19.86 -9.53 3.26
C GLU A 75 20.50 -8.17 2.90
N LEU A 76 19.75 -7.28 2.24
CA LEU A 76 20.23 -5.96 1.79
C LEU A 76 20.11 -4.86 2.85
N LEU A 77 19.09 -4.94 3.70
CA LEU A 77 18.76 -3.93 4.70
C LEU A 77 19.25 -4.36 6.08
N PRO A 78 19.47 -3.43 7.04
CA PRO A 78 19.99 -3.74 8.36
C PRO A 78 18.94 -4.38 9.30
N PHE A 79 18.04 -5.21 8.78
CA PHE A 79 17.03 -5.92 9.54
C PHE A 79 17.48 -7.37 9.79
N LYS A 80 17.51 -7.78 11.06
CA LYS A 80 17.80 -9.17 11.45
C LYS A 80 16.56 -10.01 11.68
N ASP A 81 15.40 -9.36 11.70
CA ASP A 81 14.12 -9.92 12.07
C ASP A 81 13.05 -9.43 11.09
N ALA A 82 12.26 -10.36 10.56
CA ALA A 82 11.20 -10.08 9.61
C ALA A 82 10.10 -9.21 10.23
N ALA A 83 9.77 -9.41 11.51
CA ALA A 83 8.73 -8.62 12.16
C ALA A 83 9.08 -7.13 12.20
N LYS A 84 10.34 -6.79 12.53
CA LYS A 84 10.84 -5.41 12.48
C LYS A 84 10.88 -4.81 11.07
N PHE A 85 11.16 -5.64 10.06
CA PHE A 85 11.10 -5.19 8.68
C PHE A 85 9.67 -4.84 8.28
N HIS A 86 8.68 -5.68 8.60
CA HIS A 86 7.27 -5.38 8.33
C HIS A 86 6.76 -4.16 9.12
N GLU A 87 7.14 -4.02 10.40
CA GLU A 87 6.85 -2.81 11.19
C GLU A 87 7.42 -1.55 10.52
N TRP A 88 8.64 -1.64 9.98
CA TRP A 88 9.26 -0.55 9.24
C TRP A 88 8.52 -0.26 7.91
N LEU A 89 8.09 -1.30 7.18
CA LEU A 89 7.29 -1.13 5.96
C LEU A 89 5.95 -0.44 6.23
N ASP A 90 5.33 -0.72 7.37
CA ASP A 90 4.08 -0.08 7.80
C ASP A 90 4.29 1.31 8.42
N SER A 91 5.54 1.72 8.65
CA SER A 91 5.85 3.04 9.19
C SER A 91 5.53 4.15 8.20
N HIS A 92 5.28 5.34 8.73
CA HIS A 92 4.98 6.54 7.93
C HIS A 92 6.11 6.94 6.96
N PHE A 93 7.36 6.52 7.22
CA PHE A 93 8.50 6.81 6.34
C PHE A 93 8.41 6.05 5.02
N VAL A 94 7.95 4.80 5.08
CA VAL A 94 7.75 3.95 3.90
C VAL A 94 6.39 4.21 3.30
N ARG A 95 5.32 4.18 4.10
CA ARG A 95 3.94 4.36 3.64
C ARG A 95 3.72 5.74 3.03
N GLY A 96 4.23 6.81 3.62
CA GLY A 96 4.10 8.16 3.06
C GLY A 96 4.76 8.28 1.68
N SER A 97 5.97 7.76 1.53
CA SER A 97 6.68 7.75 0.23
C SER A 97 5.97 6.86 -0.80
N TRP A 98 5.41 5.73 -0.36
CA TRP A 98 4.63 4.82 -1.20
C TRP A 98 3.33 5.45 -1.68
N ASP A 99 2.58 6.11 -0.79
CA ASP A 99 1.31 6.75 -1.11
C ASP A 99 1.51 7.91 -2.08
N GLU A 100 2.60 8.70 -1.91
CA GLU A 100 3.01 9.74 -2.88
C GLU A 100 3.30 9.12 -4.25
N PHE A 101 4.11 8.06 -4.30
CA PHE A 101 4.46 7.37 -5.54
C PHE A 101 3.21 6.77 -6.23
N TYR A 102 2.32 6.18 -5.46
CA TYR A 102 1.09 5.61 -5.98
C TYR A 102 0.18 6.68 -6.58
N ALA A 103 -0.11 7.74 -5.82
CA ALA A 103 -1.01 8.79 -6.25
C ALA A 103 -0.50 9.55 -7.49
N ASP A 104 0.79 9.91 -7.51
CA ASP A 104 1.33 10.78 -8.54
C ASP A 104 1.76 10.05 -9.82
N TYR A 105 2.01 8.74 -9.73
CA TYR A 105 2.51 7.96 -10.86
C TYR A 105 1.65 6.73 -11.14
N LEU A 106 1.54 5.80 -10.21
CA LEU A 106 0.86 4.52 -10.50
C LEU A 106 -0.62 4.69 -10.81
N ALA A 107 -1.36 5.48 -10.03
CA ALA A 107 -2.79 5.71 -10.24
C ALA A 107 -3.06 6.29 -11.64
N GLY A 108 -2.26 7.29 -12.07
CA GLY A 108 -2.35 7.85 -13.42
C GLY A 108 -2.04 6.82 -14.51
N THR A 109 -1.02 5.99 -14.32
CA THR A 109 -0.67 4.94 -15.29
C THR A 109 -1.73 3.85 -15.42
N LEU A 110 -2.36 3.44 -14.31
CA LEU A 110 -3.44 2.46 -14.30
C LEU A 110 -4.71 3.02 -14.98
N LEU A 111 -5.06 4.27 -14.70
CA LEU A 111 -6.20 4.95 -15.32
C LEU A 111 -6.01 5.20 -16.82
N ALA A 112 -4.77 5.35 -17.29
CA ALA A 112 -4.43 5.57 -18.69
C ALA A 112 -4.60 4.32 -19.58
N GLY A 113 -5.15 3.22 -19.06
CA GLY A 113 -5.43 2.02 -19.85
C GLY A 113 -4.20 1.23 -20.26
N ALA A 114 -3.03 1.49 -19.64
CA ALA A 114 -2.02 0.47 -19.53
C ALA A 114 -2.66 -0.65 -18.70
N GLY A 115 -3.18 -1.69 -19.37
CA GLY A 115 -3.82 -2.83 -18.72
C GLY A 115 -2.87 -3.53 -17.74
N PRO A 116 -3.10 -4.79 -17.34
CA PRO A 116 -2.27 -5.51 -16.36
C PRO A 116 -0.79 -5.70 -16.79
N ASN A 117 -0.38 -5.15 -17.94
CA ASN A 117 1.01 -5.07 -18.33
C ASN A 117 1.76 -4.09 -17.42
N PRO A 118 2.79 -4.56 -16.70
CA PRO A 118 3.57 -3.70 -15.83
C PRO A 118 4.24 -2.62 -16.67
N VAL A 119 4.02 -1.35 -16.31
CA VAL A 119 4.79 -0.24 -16.86
C VAL A 119 6.27 -0.59 -16.73
N PRO A 120 7.07 -0.54 -17.82
CA PRO A 120 8.48 -0.95 -17.78
C PRO A 120 9.20 -0.23 -16.66
N GLU A 121 9.81 -1.02 -15.77
CA GLU A 121 10.54 -0.44 -14.67
C GLU A 121 11.81 0.25 -15.18
N PRO A 122 12.13 1.46 -14.69
CA PRO A 122 13.39 2.12 -15.02
C PRO A 122 14.60 1.24 -14.67
N ASP A 123 15.74 1.46 -15.35
CA ASP A 123 16.95 0.72 -15.01
C ASP A 123 17.37 0.99 -13.56
N LYS A 124 17.46 -0.08 -12.76
CA LYS A 124 17.79 0.00 -11.33
C LYS A 124 19.10 0.72 -11.07
N THR A 125 20.15 0.44 -11.85
CA THR A 125 21.49 1.00 -11.60
C THR A 125 21.52 2.49 -11.89
N ARG A 126 20.96 2.91 -13.02
CA ARG A 126 20.81 4.31 -13.42
C ARG A 126 19.97 5.08 -12.41
N THR A 127 18.80 4.55 -12.06
CA THR A 127 17.87 5.18 -11.10
C THR A 127 18.52 5.37 -9.74
N ALA A 128 19.17 4.32 -9.20
CA ALA A 128 19.87 4.39 -7.92
C ALA A 128 21.04 5.38 -7.94
N GLN A 129 21.78 5.44 -9.05
CA GLN A 129 22.86 6.40 -9.22
C GLN A 129 22.33 7.85 -9.26
N THR A 130 21.26 8.10 -10.03
CA THR A 130 20.59 9.41 -10.09
C THR A 130 20.09 9.85 -8.71
N ALA A 131 19.49 8.92 -7.93
CA ALA A 131 19.02 9.21 -6.58
C ALA A 131 20.17 9.53 -5.61
N ARG A 132 21.26 8.75 -5.66
CA ARG A 132 22.46 9.03 -4.87
C ARG A 132 23.05 10.41 -5.19
N GLU A 133 23.15 10.75 -6.46
CA GLU A 133 23.61 12.08 -6.90
C GLU A 133 22.67 13.18 -6.44
N ALA A 134 21.36 12.96 -6.51
CA ALA A 134 20.36 13.90 -6.03
C ALA A 134 20.48 14.18 -4.52
N LEU A 135 20.67 13.14 -3.71
CA LEU A 135 20.90 13.26 -2.27
C LEU A 135 22.20 14.00 -1.96
N ASN A 136 23.31 13.62 -2.62
CA ASN A 136 24.61 14.23 -2.39
C ASN A 136 24.66 15.71 -2.81
N ALA A 137 24.04 16.04 -3.94
CA ALA A 137 23.95 17.42 -4.43
C ALA A 137 22.79 18.22 -3.79
N ARG A 138 22.02 17.58 -2.89
CA ARG A 138 20.80 18.15 -2.28
C ARG A 138 19.86 18.78 -3.30
N LYS A 139 19.58 18.07 -4.41
CA LYS A 139 18.75 18.57 -5.51
C LYS A 139 17.33 18.88 -5.01
N PRO A 140 16.88 20.16 -5.06
CA PRO A 140 15.55 20.54 -4.55
C PRO A 140 14.41 19.82 -5.26
N LYS A 141 14.58 19.48 -6.56
CA LYS A 141 13.62 18.70 -7.38
C LYS A 141 13.08 17.48 -6.64
N PHE A 142 13.89 16.81 -5.82
CA PHE A 142 13.52 15.56 -5.16
C PHE A 142 13.47 15.64 -3.64
N LEU A 143 13.78 16.79 -3.03
CA LEU A 143 13.88 16.92 -1.56
C LEU A 143 12.82 17.84 -0.94
N VAL A 144 12.19 18.70 -1.72
CA VAL A 144 11.12 19.58 -1.21
C VAL A 144 9.88 18.74 -0.90
N TYR A 145 9.10 19.12 0.11
CA TYR A 145 7.89 18.38 0.55
C TYR A 145 6.84 18.25 -0.56
N HIS A 146 6.64 19.31 -1.36
CA HIS A 146 5.79 19.31 -2.55
C HIS A 146 6.55 19.89 -3.74
N PRO A 147 7.37 19.06 -4.45
CA PRO A 147 8.04 19.54 -5.63
C PRO A 147 7.04 19.72 -6.77
N ASP A 148 7.35 20.63 -7.70
CA ASP A 148 6.64 20.67 -8.98
C ASP A 148 6.97 19.42 -9.79
N LYS A 149 5.93 18.62 -10.06
CA LYS A 149 6.00 17.34 -10.78
C LYS A 149 5.64 17.48 -12.26
N THR A 150 5.40 18.70 -12.73
CA THR A 150 5.07 18.96 -14.13
C THR A 150 6.20 18.42 -15.03
N GLY A 151 5.85 17.52 -15.95
CA GLY A 151 6.78 16.95 -16.92
C GLY A 151 7.74 15.90 -16.35
N TRP A 152 7.49 15.37 -15.14
CA TRP A 152 8.29 14.26 -14.61
C TRP A 152 8.14 13.00 -15.46
N ALA A 153 9.26 12.32 -15.67
CA ALA A 153 9.27 10.99 -16.27
C ALA A 153 9.09 9.91 -15.19
N ALA A 154 8.78 8.68 -15.60
CA ALA A 154 8.71 7.52 -14.70
C ALA A 154 9.92 7.42 -13.75
N GLU A 155 11.13 7.57 -14.28
CA GLU A 155 12.38 7.53 -13.49
C GLU A 155 12.43 8.62 -12.42
N ASP A 156 11.86 9.81 -12.65
CA ASP A 156 11.84 10.88 -11.66
C ASP A 156 11.01 10.48 -10.42
N HIS A 157 9.89 9.79 -10.61
CA HIS A 157 9.07 9.29 -9.50
C HIS A 157 9.79 8.20 -8.70
N TYR A 158 10.52 7.30 -9.39
CA TYR A 158 11.35 6.30 -8.71
C TYR A 158 12.50 6.93 -7.93
N VAL A 159 13.18 7.92 -8.54
CA VAL A 159 14.24 8.69 -7.87
C VAL A 159 13.68 9.41 -6.65
N ARG A 160 12.51 10.04 -6.77
CA ARG A 160 11.83 10.72 -5.66
C ARG A 160 11.59 9.77 -4.49
N PHE A 161 11.02 8.59 -4.74
CA PHE A 161 10.79 7.59 -3.70
C PHE A 161 12.09 7.19 -2.99
N ILE A 162 13.16 6.91 -3.74
CA ILE A 162 14.45 6.54 -3.15
C ILE A 162 15.03 7.68 -2.31
N VAL A 163 14.98 8.91 -2.84
CA VAL A 163 15.51 10.11 -2.17
C VAL A 163 14.78 10.36 -0.86
N THR A 164 13.45 10.32 -0.83
CA THR A 164 12.66 10.54 0.39
C THR A 164 12.90 9.42 1.38
N LEU A 165 12.82 8.16 0.92
CA LEU A 165 13.03 7.00 1.79
C LEU A 165 14.39 7.04 2.48
N VAL A 166 15.47 7.32 1.74
CA VAL A 166 16.82 7.38 2.30
C VAL A 166 17.02 8.59 3.21
N ALA A 167 16.52 9.77 2.81
CA ALA A 167 16.65 10.97 3.63
C ALA A 167 15.94 10.82 4.98
N ASP A 168 14.71 10.32 4.97
CA ASP A 168 13.89 10.20 6.18
C ASP A 168 14.39 9.07 7.10
N ASN A 169 14.85 7.95 6.53
CA ASN A 169 15.42 6.86 7.31
C ASN A 169 16.83 7.16 7.83
N GLY A 170 17.56 8.08 7.19
CA GLY A 170 18.78 8.65 7.75
C GLY A 170 18.51 9.40 9.07
N LEU A 171 17.35 10.04 9.21
CA LEU A 171 16.95 10.69 10.46
C LEU A 171 16.61 9.69 11.57
N GLN A 172 16.17 8.49 11.20
CA GLN A 172 15.86 7.39 12.13
C GLN A 172 17.06 6.51 12.47
N ASN A 173 18.26 6.86 12.01
CA ASN A 173 19.48 6.07 12.17
C ASN A 173 19.37 4.65 11.60
N LEU A 174 18.50 4.41 10.60
CA LEU A 174 18.51 3.15 9.87
C LEU A 174 19.85 2.97 9.13
N TRP A 175 20.35 4.08 8.58
CA TRP A 175 21.70 4.19 8.04
C TRP A 175 22.40 5.38 8.67
N SER A 176 23.63 5.17 9.13
CA SER A 176 24.47 6.28 9.57
C SER A 176 24.98 7.09 8.36
N GLU A 177 25.32 8.37 8.59
CA GLU A 177 25.96 9.20 7.55
C GLU A 177 27.27 8.57 7.01
N SER A 178 27.99 7.86 7.89
CA SER A 178 29.23 7.16 7.52
C SER A 178 28.98 5.98 6.58
N GLU A 179 27.89 5.24 6.78
CA GLU A 179 27.46 4.15 5.92
C GLU A 179 26.96 4.68 4.59
N TRP A 180 26.18 5.77 4.60
CA TRP A 180 25.78 6.45 3.37
C TRP A 180 26.99 6.87 2.52
N LYS A 181 28.02 7.48 3.13
CA LYS A 181 29.25 7.88 2.42
C LYS A 181 29.99 6.69 1.78
N LYS A 182 29.99 5.53 2.42
CA LYS A 182 30.71 4.32 1.96
C LYS A 182 29.89 3.47 0.99
N LYS A 183 28.60 3.31 1.24
CA LYS A 183 27.70 2.34 0.59
C LYS A 183 26.46 2.97 -0.03
N GLY A 184 26.44 4.29 -0.24
CA GLY A 184 25.23 5.00 -0.65
C GLY A 184 24.59 4.49 -1.94
N LEU A 185 25.39 3.97 -2.90
CA LEU A 185 24.83 3.35 -4.10
C LEU A 185 24.10 2.03 -3.80
N ASP A 186 24.66 1.19 -2.92
CA ASP A 186 24.03 -0.07 -2.53
C ASP A 186 22.76 0.17 -1.71
N ILE A 187 22.78 1.18 -0.84
CA ILE A 187 21.60 1.64 -0.10
C ILE A 187 20.51 2.12 -1.07
N ALA A 188 20.87 2.94 -2.06
CA ALA A 188 19.92 3.40 -3.08
C ALA A 188 19.34 2.24 -3.93
N LYS A 189 20.17 1.24 -4.24
CA LYS A 189 19.72 0.00 -4.90
C LYS A 189 18.79 -0.83 -4.02
N ALA A 190 19.04 -0.90 -2.72
CA ALA A 190 18.15 -1.59 -1.78
C ALA A 190 16.80 -0.86 -1.65
N ALA A 191 16.82 0.48 -1.57
CA ALA A 191 15.60 1.30 -1.60
C ALA A 191 14.78 1.12 -2.89
N TYR A 192 15.45 0.96 -4.04
CA TYR A 192 14.78 0.60 -5.29
C TYR A 192 14.06 -0.75 -5.17
N GLU A 193 14.72 -1.77 -4.59
CA GLU A 193 14.09 -3.09 -4.39
C GLU A 193 12.90 -3.04 -3.44
N VAL A 194 12.95 -2.17 -2.42
CA VAL A 194 11.79 -1.92 -1.55
C VAL A 194 10.62 -1.43 -2.39
N LEU A 195 10.82 -0.43 -3.26
CA LEU A 195 9.75 0.06 -4.14
C LEU A 195 9.14 -1.05 -4.99
N VAL A 196 9.97 -1.89 -5.62
CA VAL A 196 9.50 -3.02 -6.43
C VAL A 196 8.71 -4.00 -5.57
N PHE A 197 9.19 -4.31 -4.37
CA PHE A 197 8.47 -5.18 -3.43
C PHE A 197 7.09 -4.61 -3.08
N LEU A 198 7.00 -3.30 -2.78
CA LEU A 198 5.71 -2.65 -2.46
C LEU A 198 4.74 -2.71 -3.63
N LYS A 199 5.21 -2.51 -4.87
CA LYS A 199 4.36 -2.67 -6.07
C LYS A 199 3.74 -4.06 -6.18
N THR A 200 4.45 -5.10 -5.76
CA THR A 200 3.96 -6.49 -5.84
C THR A 200 3.05 -6.88 -4.68
N THR A 201 3.26 -6.30 -3.49
CA THR A 201 2.60 -6.72 -2.24
C THR A 201 1.49 -5.78 -1.79
N MET A 202 1.48 -4.54 -2.29
CA MET A 202 0.46 -3.53 -1.98
C MET A 202 -0.23 -2.98 -3.23
N PRO A 203 -0.80 -3.84 -4.10
CA PRO A 203 -1.69 -3.35 -5.15
C PRO A 203 -2.89 -2.68 -4.50
N HIS A 204 -3.12 -1.40 -4.80
CA HIS A 204 -4.36 -0.74 -4.41
C HIS A 204 -5.51 -1.35 -5.22
N ALA A 205 -6.65 -1.54 -4.55
CA ALA A 205 -7.83 -2.15 -5.15
C ALA A 205 -8.29 -1.35 -6.39
N ASP A 206 -8.73 -2.10 -7.41
CA ASP A 206 -9.39 -1.55 -8.60
C ASP A 206 -10.57 -0.67 -8.14
N PRO A 207 -10.61 0.63 -8.51
CA PRO A 207 -11.73 1.49 -8.18
C PRO A 207 -13.05 1.08 -8.86
N ASP A 208 -13.03 0.20 -9.88
CA ASP A 208 -14.23 -0.24 -10.60
C ASP A 208 -14.26 -1.78 -10.79
N PRO A 209 -14.52 -2.56 -9.73
CA PRO A 209 -14.56 -4.01 -9.83
C PRO A 209 -15.68 -4.46 -10.78
N PRO A 210 -15.50 -5.53 -11.57
CA PRO A 210 -16.51 -6.00 -12.51
C PRO A 210 -17.84 -6.27 -11.78
N SER A 211 -18.85 -5.47 -12.12
CA SER A 211 -20.22 -5.65 -11.64
C SER A 211 -20.85 -6.83 -12.37
N TYR A 212 -20.96 -7.97 -11.69
CA TYR A 212 -21.80 -9.07 -12.15
C TYR A 212 -23.26 -8.73 -11.84
N SER A 213 -23.90 -8.02 -12.77
CA SER A 213 -25.37 -7.91 -12.76
C SER A 213 -25.94 -9.24 -13.26
N ALA A 214 -26.71 -9.92 -12.40
CA ALA A 214 -27.37 -11.20 -12.67
C ALA A 214 -28.60 -11.04 -13.58
#